data_AF-A0AAE0Y4V0-F1
#
_entry.id   AF-A0AAE0Y4V0-F1
#
_cell.length_a   1.000
_cell.length_b   1.000
_cell.length_c   1.000
_cell.angle_alpha   90.00
_cell.angle_beta   90.00
_cell.angle_gamma   90.00
#
_symmetry.space_group_name_H-M   'P 1'
#
loop_
_entity.id
_entity.type
_entity.pdbx_description
1 polymer ?
#
loop_
_entity_poly.entity_id
_entity_poly.type
_entity_poly.pdbx_seq_one_letter_code
_entity_poly.pdbx_strand_id
1 'polypeptide(L)'
;MRGTGIPVVVEEGCKQFNHSVSCANHSRNREILDNWAGFDDVLFGVYKNDQMVYRMIISGKSSSYANWFEAGGIINSSWDDLTTQTRLFFRMTGDSSSTTHHTATSFLQNDW
;
A
#
# COMPACT_ATOMS: atom_id res chain seq x y z
N MET A 1 5.13 -21.09 -8.67
CA MET A 1 3.88 -21.47 -7.97
C MET A 1 2.72 -20.79 -8.70
N ARG A 2 1.76 -21.55 -9.22
CA ARG A 2 0.59 -20.99 -9.93
C ARG A 2 -0.49 -20.69 -8.89
N GLY A 3 -0.57 -19.43 -8.44
CA GLY A 3 -1.60 -18.99 -7.51
C GLY A 3 -2.96 -18.96 -8.20
N THR A 4 -3.86 -19.86 -7.79
CA THR A 4 -5.30 -19.76 -8.04
C THR A 4 -6.06 -19.25 -6.80
N GLY A 5 -5.34 -18.92 -5.72
CA GLY A 5 -5.85 -18.83 -4.33
C GLY A 5 -6.38 -17.47 -3.85
N ILE A 6 -7.28 -16.84 -4.59
CA ILE A 6 -8.08 -15.74 -4.04
C ILE A 6 -9.34 -16.36 -3.41
N PRO A 7 -9.49 -16.35 -2.08
CA PRO A 7 -10.69 -16.90 -1.45
C PRO A 7 -11.92 -16.08 -1.85
N VAL A 8 -13.03 -16.77 -2.14
CA VAL A 8 -14.32 -16.13 -2.52
C VAL A 8 -14.85 -15.26 -1.38
N VAL A 9 -14.54 -15.63 -0.14
CA VAL A 9 -14.90 -14.90 1.07
C VAL A 9 -13.61 -14.57 1.82
N VAL A 10 -13.40 -13.29 2.10
CA VAL A 10 -12.30 -12.82 2.96
C VAL A 10 -12.64 -13.15 4.41
N GLU A 11 -11.71 -13.76 5.14
CA GLU A 11 -11.83 -14.04 6.58
C GLU A 11 -12.11 -12.74 7.36
N GLU A 12 -12.99 -12.80 8.36
CA GLU A 12 -13.29 -11.63 9.21
C GLU A 12 -12.04 -11.06 9.88
N GLY A 13 -11.12 -11.95 10.29
CA GLY A 13 -9.84 -11.55 10.86
C GLY A 13 -8.99 -10.68 9.93
N CYS A 14 -9.20 -10.78 8.62
CA CYS A 14 -8.45 -10.04 7.61
C CYS A 14 -9.14 -8.75 7.14
N LYS A 15 -10.32 -8.43 7.68
CA LYS A 15 -11.07 -7.18 7.41
C LYS A 15 -10.90 -6.14 8.52
N GLN A 16 -10.11 -6.45 9.54
CA GLN A 16 -9.96 -5.62 10.73
C GLN A 16 -8.53 -5.13 10.90
N PHE A 17 -8.43 -4.03 11.62
CA PHE A 17 -7.16 -3.36 11.90
C PHE A 17 -6.63 -3.65 13.32
N ASN A 18 -7.48 -4.06 14.27
CA ASN A 18 -7.13 -4.23 15.69
C ASN A 18 -6.70 -5.67 16.05
N HIS A 19 -6.53 -6.55 15.05
CA HIS A 19 -6.05 -7.93 15.20
C HIS A 19 -6.86 -8.79 16.20
N SER A 20 -8.12 -8.45 16.47
CA SER A 20 -8.95 -9.11 17.51
C SER A 20 -9.29 -10.58 17.19
N VAL A 21 -9.06 -10.99 15.95
CA VAL A 21 -9.30 -12.32 15.37
C VAL A 21 -8.11 -12.61 14.45
N SER A 22 -7.56 -13.81 14.52
CA SER A 22 -6.44 -14.21 13.66
C SER A 22 -6.81 -14.16 12.19
N CYS A 23 -5.84 -13.82 11.35
CA CYS A 23 -5.95 -13.77 9.90
C CYS A 23 -4.81 -14.58 9.29
N ALA A 24 -5.14 -15.58 8.48
CA ALA A 24 -4.11 -16.42 7.84
C ALA A 24 -3.63 -15.88 6.49
N ASN A 25 -4.29 -14.84 5.97
CA ASN A 25 -4.14 -14.40 4.58
C ASN A 25 -3.94 -12.89 4.48
N HIS A 26 -3.14 -12.42 3.52
CA HIS A 26 -3.10 -11.00 3.23
C HIS A 26 -4.42 -10.58 2.56
N SER A 27 -5.14 -9.62 3.16
CA SER A 27 -6.38 -9.10 2.59
C SER A 27 -6.10 -7.88 1.72
N ARG A 28 -6.76 -7.86 0.56
CA ARG A 28 -6.81 -6.74 -0.36
C ARG A 28 -8.28 -6.40 -0.57
N ASN A 29 -8.68 -5.15 -0.32
CA ASN A 29 -10.05 -4.72 -0.58
C ASN A 29 -10.29 -4.62 -2.09
N ARG A 30 -10.86 -5.69 -2.66
CA ARG A 30 -11.16 -5.78 -4.09
C ARG A 30 -12.14 -4.70 -4.54
N GLU A 31 -13.18 -4.43 -3.76
CA GLU A 31 -14.24 -3.49 -4.13
C GLU A 31 -13.68 -2.08 -4.37
N ILE A 32 -12.82 -1.60 -3.47
CA ILE A 32 -12.17 -0.29 -3.60
C ILE A 32 -11.20 -0.26 -4.78
N LEU A 33 -10.41 -1.31 -4.98
CA LEU A 33 -9.33 -1.29 -5.95
C LEU A 33 -9.80 -1.56 -7.38
N ASP A 34 -10.85 -2.36 -7.56
CA ASP A 34 -11.45 -2.62 -8.87
C ASP A 34 -12.34 -1.44 -9.32
N ASN A 35 -12.87 -0.65 -8.37
CA ASN A 35 -13.68 0.55 -8.63
C ASN A 35 -12.96 1.82 -8.17
N TRP A 36 -11.66 1.92 -8.45
CA TRP A 36 -10.86 3.05 -7.99
C TRP A 36 -11.30 4.37 -8.62
N ALA A 37 -12.12 5.15 -7.90
CA ALA A 37 -12.61 6.45 -8.36
C ALA A 37 -13.09 7.31 -7.18
N GLY A 38 -13.05 8.63 -7.35
CA GLY A 38 -13.68 9.58 -6.42
C GLY A 38 -12.92 9.82 -5.11
N PHE A 39 -11.62 9.50 -5.04
CA PHE A 39 -10.80 9.78 -3.86
C PHE A 39 -10.18 11.17 -3.95
N ASP A 40 -10.38 11.99 -2.92
CA ASP A 40 -9.62 13.23 -2.73
C ASP A 40 -8.19 12.91 -2.31
N ASP A 41 -8.06 12.08 -1.26
CA ASP A 41 -6.79 11.74 -0.62
C ASP A 41 -6.70 10.23 -0.34
N VAL A 42 -5.47 9.72 -0.32
CA VAL A 42 -5.10 8.36 0.06
C VAL A 42 -4.16 8.41 1.25
N LEU A 43 -4.48 7.65 2.30
CA LEU A 43 -3.63 7.48 3.48
C LEU A 43 -2.76 6.24 3.35
N PHE A 44 -1.44 6.43 3.38
CA PHE A 44 -0.48 5.36 3.65
C PHE A 44 -0.09 5.41 5.13
N GLY A 45 -0.47 4.39 5.90
CA GLY A 45 -0.21 4.31 7.34
C GLY A 45 0.61 3.07 7.69
N VAL A 46 1.66 3.27 8.49
CA VAL A 46 2.43 2.17 9.10
C VAL A 46 2.03 2.09 10.57
N TYR A 47 1.71 0.89 11.02
CA TYR A 47 1.24 0.65 12.37
C TYR A 47 2.14 -0.33 13.12
N LYS A 48 2.26 -0.12 14.42
CA LYS A 48 2.95 -1.00 15.36
C LYS A 48 2.10 -1.09 16.62
N ASN A 49 1.74 -2.31 17.03
CA ASN A 49 0.88 -2.55 18.19
C ASN A 49 -0.40 -1.70 18.15
N ASP A 50 -1.14 -1.77 17.03
CA ASP A 50 -2.39 -1.03 16.77
C ASP A 50 -2.27 0.51 16.79
N GLN A 51 -1.06 1.06 16.92
CA GLN A 51 -0.80 2.50 16.90
C GLN A 51 -0.15 2.89 15.58
N MET A 52 -0.68 3.94 14.93
CA MET A 52 -0.07 4.52 13.73
C MET A 52 1.25 5.20 14.11
N VAL A 53 2.36 4.68 13.61
CA VAL A 53 3.71 5.18 13.89
C VAL A 53 4.26 6.06 12.76
N TYR A 54 3.81 5.83 11.53
CA TYR A 54 4.10 6.70 10.41
C TYR A 54 2.88 6.88 9.50
N ARG A 55 2.81 8.02 8.84
CA ARG A 55 1.76 8.33 7.87
C ARG A 55 2.26 9.17 6.72
N MET A 56 1.60 9.00 5.59
CA MET A 56 1.69 9.89 4.44
C MET A 56 0.30 10.04 3.82
N ILE A 57 -0.07 11.28 3.54
CA ILE A 57 -1.28 11.65 2.81
C ILE A 57 -0.85 12.00 1.39
N ILE A 58 -1.46 11.34 0.41
CA ILE A 58 -1.18 11.53 -1.00
C ILE A 58 -2.48 11.91 -1.70
N SER A 59 -2.45 12.86 -2.63
CA SER A 59 -3.60 13.21 -3.46
C SER A 59 -4.08 11.98 -4.24
N GLY A 60 -5.34 11.59 -4.01
CA GLY A 60 -6.03 10.55 -4.76
C GLY A 60 -6.66 11.07 -6.06
N LYS A 61 -6.75 12.40 -6.24
CA LYS A 61 -7.39 13.02 -7.40
C LYS A 61 -6.73 12.60 -8.70
N SER A 62 -7.56 12.14 -9.64
CA SER A 62 -7.14 11.66 -10.96
C SER A 62 -6.10 10.52 -10.93
N SER A 63 -5.91 9.88 -9.77
CA SER A 63 -5.08 8.70 -9.64
C SER A 63 -5.84 7.44 -10.04
N SER A 64 -5.08 6.37 -10.20
CA SER A 64 -5.51 4.99 -10.38
C SER A 64 -4.97 4.17 -9.22
N TYR A 65 -5.51 2.96 -9.05
CA TYR A 65 -4.98 1.98 -8.11
C TYR A 65 -3.48 1.66 -8.34
N ALA A 66 -2.94 1.97 -9.54
CA ALA A 66 -1.59 1.68 -9.98
C ALA A 66 -0.64 2.91 -10.03
N ASN A 67 -1.10 4.11 -9.69
CA ASN A 67 -0.22 5.30 -9.67
C ASN A 67 -0.52 6.31 -8.53
N TRP A 68 -1.41 6.01 -7.59
CA TRP A 68 -1.68 6.92 -6.48
C TRP A 68 -0.47 7.17 -5.56
N PHE A 69 0.50 6.25 -5.51
CA PHE A 69 1.73 6.41 -4.73
C PHE A 69 2.84 7.01 -5.60
N GLU A 70 2.79 8.33 -5.79
CA GLU A 70 3.77 9.10 -6.55
C GLU A 70 4.22 10.34 -5.78
N ALA A 71 5.49 10.73 -5.94
CA ALA A 71 6.08 11.79 -5.12
C ALA A 71 5.41 13.15 -5.32
N GLY A 72 4.95 13.43 -6.54
CA GLY A 72 4.25 14.66 -6.87
C GLY A 72 2.88 14.80 -6.18
N GLY A 73 2.32 13.69 -5.67
CA GLY A 73 1.04 13.69 -4.98
C GLY A 73 1.14 13.89 -3.46
N ILE A 74 2.33 13.90 -2.86
CA ILE A 74 2.49 13.95 -1.40
C ILE A 74 1.98 15.30 -0.88
N ILE A 75 0.94 15.25 -0.04
CA ILE A 75 0.34 16.42 0.63
C ILE A 75 0.97 16.61 2.02
N ASN A 76 1.14 15.51 2.76
CA ASN A 76 1.66 15.53 4.13
C ASN A 76 2.39 14.21 4.42
N SER A 77 3.44 14.25 5.21
CA SER A 77 4.25 13.10 5.58
C SER A 77 4.77 13.26 7.01
N SER A 78 4.81 12.16 7.77
CA SER A 78 5.55 12.12 9.05
C SER A 78 7.05 11.87 8.88
N TRP A 79 7.51 11.56 7.66
CA TRP A 79 8.92 11.43 7.34
C TRP A 79 9.44 12.77 6.81
N ASP A 80 10.44 13.33 7.49
CA ASP A 80 11.02 14.63 7.19
C ASP A 80 11.85 14.63 5.89
N ASP A 81 12.52 13.51 5.61
CA ASP A 81 13.34 13.32 4.41
C ASP A 81 12.50 13.16 3.14
N LEU A 82 11.30 12.57 3.28
CA LEU A 82 10.38 12.40 2.17
C LEU A 82 9.92 13.71 1.56
N THR A 83 10.04 14.87 2.20
CA THR A 83 9.74 16.18 1.58
C THR A 83 10.96 17.03 1.28
N THR A 84 12.12 16.69 1.85
CA THR A 84 13.31 17.55 1.84
C THR A 84 14.46 17.02 0.98
N GLN A 85 14.50 15.73 0.68
CA GLN A 85 15.59 15.12 -0.09
C GLN A 85 15.20 14.81 -1.54
N THR A 86 16.19 14.84 -2.43
CA THR A 86 16.04 14.39 -3.83
C THR A 86 15.77 12.88 -3.85
N ARG A 87 14.67 12.48 -4.48
CA ARG A 87 14.23 11.08 -4.52
C ARG A 87 14.69 10.45 -5.84
N LEU A 88 15.46 9.36 -5.78
CA LEU A 88 15.90 8.63 -6.97
C LEU A 88 14.75 7.84 -7.62
N PHE A 89 13.95 7.15 -6.79
CA PHE A 89 12.78 6.39 -7.21
C PHE A 89 11.67 6.52 -6.16
N PHE A 90 10.48 6.96 -6.57
CA PHE A 90 9.31 7.05 -5.70
C PHE A 90 8.04 6.77 -6.52
N ARG A 91 7.69 5.49 -6.60
CA ARG A 91 6.54 4.95 -7.33
C ARG A 91 6.33 3.49 -6.93
N MET A 92 5.13 2.95 -7.10
CA MET A 92 4.85 1.54 -6.75
C MET A 92 5.71 0.53 -7.53
N THR A 93 6.11 0.87 -8.76
CA THR A 93 6.98 0.00 -9.56
C THR A 93 8.45 0.02 -9.14
N GLY A 94 8.85 0.95 -8.25
CA GLY A 94 10.24 1.08 -7.79
C GLY A 94 11.24 1.39 -8.91
N ASP A 95 12.48 0.92 -8.72
CA ASP A 95 13.54 0.91 -9.73
C ASP A 95 13.47 -0.40 -10.54
N SER A 96 12.88 -0.32 -11.73
CA SER A 96 12.74 -1.48 -12.62
C SER A 96 13.96 -1.68 -13.54
N SER A 97 15.08 -0.97 -13.32
CA SER A 97 16.23 -0.98 -14.25
C SER A 97 17.31 -2.03 -13.97
N SER A 98 17.16 -2.87 -12.93
CA SER A 98 18.05 -4.03 -12.75
C SER A 98 17.45 -5.29 -13.36
N THR A 99 18.17 -5.90 -14.28
CA THR A 99 17.98 -7.26 -14.82
C THR A 99 18.13 -8.32 -13.73
N THR A 100 17.25 -8.29 -12.74
CA THR A 100 17.01 -9.38 -11.80
C THR A 100 15.51 -9.40 -11.62
N HIS A 101 14.86 -10.52 -11.92
CA HIS A 101 13.42 -10.72 -11.77
C HIS A 101 13.01 -10.60 -10.29
N HIS A 102 12.93 -9.38 -9.78
CA HIS A 102 12.08 -9.04 -8.65
C HIS A 102 10.91 -8.31 -9.26
N THR A 103 9.95 -9.09 -9.73
CA THR A 103 8.59 -8.62 -9.91
C THR A 103 8.22 -7.86 -8.65
N ALA A 104 7.98 -6.56 -8.75
CA ALA A 104 7.34 -5.79 -7.70
C ALA A 104 5.88 -6.24 -7.58
N THR A 105 5.68 -7.49 -7.18
CA THR A 105 4.55 -7.84 -6.35
C THR A 105 4.78 -7.08 -5.06
N SER A 106 3.96 -6.07 -4.81
CA SER A 106 3.82 -5.43 -3.52
C SER A 106 3.38 -6.47 -2.48
N PHE A 107 4.33 -7.27 -2.02
CA PHE A 107 4.23 -7.94 -0.74
C PHE A 107 4.79 -6.94 0.26
N LEU A 108 3.91 -6.33 1.05
CA LEU A 108 4.29 -5.93 2.41
C LEU A 108 4.55 -7.24 3.17
N GLN A 109 5.70 -7.85 2.88
CA GLN A 109 6.23 -8.96 3.66
C GLN A 109 6.85 -8.32 4.89
N ASN A 110 6.02 -8.10 5.91
CA ASN A 110 6.53 -7.88 7.24
C ASN A 110 7.12 -9.22 7.69
N ASP A 111 8.43 -9.35 7.59
CA ASP A 111 9.17 -10.37 8.33
C ASP A 111 9.12 -9.97 9.82
N TRP A 112 8.30 -10.71 10.58
CA TRP A 112 8.41 -10.89 12.02
C TRP A 112 8.49 -12.40 12.30
#